data_AF-A0A4Z2ELS2-F1
#
_entry.id   AF-A0A4Z2ELS2-F1
#
_cell.length_a   1.000
_cell.length_b   1.000
_cell.length_c   1.000
_cell.angle_alpha   90.00
_cell.angle_beta   90.00
_cell.angle_gamma   90.00
#
_symmetry.space_group_name_H-M   'P 1'
#
loop_
_entity.id
_entity.type
_entity.pdbx_description
1 polymer ?
#
loop_
_entity_poly.entity_id
_entity_poly.type
_entity_poly.pdbx_seq_one_letter_code
_entity_poly.pdbx_strand_id
1 'polypeptide(L)' 'MLPMWSAVLQELNIDVCDVESLLVQCILDNTIHGRIDQVNQLLELDYQKRGGARYTALDKWTNQLNSLNQAIVSKLT' A
#
# COMPACT_ATOMS: atom_id res chain seq x y z
N MET A 1 -0.19 1.19 -27.91
CA MET A 1 -0.17 2.16 -26.79
C MET A 1 1.21 2.07 -26.20
N LEU A 2 1.99 3.16 -26.16
CA LEU A 2 3.32 3.12 -25.56
C LEU A 2 3.18 2.97 -24.03
N PRO A 3 4.04 2.17 -23.37
CA PRO A 3 3.97 1.94 -21.93
C PRO A 3 4.19 3.25 -21.16
N MET A 4 3.44 3.47 -20.08
CA MET A 4 3.47 4.75 -19.34
C MET A 4 4.87 5.08 -18.81
N TRP A 5 5.68 4.06 -18.50
CA TRP A 5 7.07 4.26 -18.09
C TRP A 5 7.89 4.97 -19.17
N SER A 6 7.57 4.85 -20.46
CA SER A 6 8.31 5.54 -21.54
C SER A 6 8.23 7.06 -21.42
N ALA A 7 7.13 7.60 -20.88
CA ALA A 7 7.00 9.04 -20.64
C ALA A 7 7.89 9.50 -19.47
N VAL A 8 7.92 8.73 -18.39
CA VAL A 8 8.79 9.01 -17.23
C VAL A 8 10.27 8.87 -17.61
N LEU A 9 10.60 7.88 -18.45
CA LEU A 9 11.95 7.65 -18.98
C LEU A 9 12.46 8.81 -19.83
N GLN A 10 11.61 9.38 -20.69
CA GLN A 10 11.99 10.56 -21.47
C GLN A 10 12.23 11.79 -20.61
N GLU A 11 11.42 11.99 -19.56
CA GLU A 11 11.55 13.14 -18.66
C GLU A 11 12.78 13.03 -17.74
N LEU A 12 13.14 11.82 -17.30
CA LEU A 12 14.23 11.60 -16.36
C LEU A 12 15.57 11.19 -17.00
N ASN A 13 15.59 10.86 -18.30
CA ASN A 13 16.76 10.45 -19.07
C ASN A 13 17.60 9.33 -18.39
N ILE A 14 16.91 8.31 -17.87
CA ILE A 14 17.48 7.12 -17.23
C ILE A 14 17.01 5.85 -17.94
N ASP A 15 17.65 4.71 -17.68
CA ASP A 15 17.27 3.42 -18.29
C ASP A 15 15.96 2.86 -17.69
N VAL A 16 15.26 2.00 -18.44
CA VAL A 16 14.02 1.31 -18.01
C VAL A 16 14.24 0.55 -16.71
N CYS A 17 15.39 -0.14 -16.58
CA CYS A 17 15.72 -0.94 -15.41
C CYS A 17 15.92 -0.06 -14.16
N ASP A 18 16.42 1.16 -14.37
CA ASP A 18 16.67 2.11 -13.29
C ASP A 18 15.38 2.78 -12.82
N VAL A 19 14.41 3.01 -13.72
CA VAL A 19 13.09 3.54 -13.36
C VAL A 19 12.31 2.58 -12.47
N GLU A 20 12.30 1.28 -12.79
CA GLU A 20 11.61 0.30 -11.95
C GLU A 20 12.22 0.25 -10.54
N SER A 21 13.56 0.22 -10.46
CA SER A 21 14.28 0.22 -9.19
C SER A 21 13.98 1.48 -8.36
N LEU A 22 13.94 2.65 -9.00
CA LEU A 22 13.60 3.90 -8.33
C LEU A 22 12.14 3.91 -7.84
N LEU A 23 11.19 3.44 -8.66
CA LEU A 23 9.78 3.36 -8.29
C LEU A 23 9.55 2.41 -7.12
N VAL A 24 10.24 1.26 -7.10
CA VAL A 24 10.23 0.32 -5.97
C VAL A 24 10.71 1.03 -4.71
N GLN A 25 11.83 1.74 -4.78
CA GLN A 25 12.38 2.47 -3.64
C GLN A 25 11.40 3.55 -3.15
N CYS A 26 10.84 4.36 -4.06
CA CYS A 26 9.87 5.39 -3.71
C CYS A 26 8.59 4.84 -3.05
N ILE A 27 8.12 3.66 -3.46
CA ILE A 27 6.97 2.97 -2.84
C ILE A 27 7.34 2.47 -1.45
N LEU A 28 8.51 1.85 -1.28
CA LEU A 28 9.00 1.38 0.04
C LEU A 28 9.18 2.55 1.02
N ASP A 29 9.66 3.69 0.52
CA ASP A 29 9.83 4.93 1.29
C ASP A 29 8.50 5.66 1.58
N ASN A 30 7.35 5.13 1.13
CA ASN A 30 6.02 5.75 1.19
C ASN A 30 5.93 7.15 0.54
N THR A 31 6.87 7.50 -0.33
CA THR A 31 6.83 8.76 -1.10
C THR A 31 5.85 8.66 -2.27
N ILE A 32 5.69 7.46 -2.83
CA ILE A 32 4.69 7.12 -3.84
C ILE A 32 3.74 6.07 -3.27
N HIS A 33 2.44 6.30 -3.40
CA HIS A 33 1.42 5.34 -2.99
C HIS A 33 0.80 4.71 -4.23
N GLY A 34 1.13 3.45 -4.48
CA GLY A 34 0.66 2.74 -5.65
C GLY A 34 1.27 1.35 -5.78
N ARG A 35 1.01 0.72 -6.93
CA ARG A 35 1.47 -0.63 -7.27
C ARG A 35 2.08 -0.62 -8.67
N ILE A 36 3.15 -1.39 -8.83
CA ILE A 36 3.85 -1.56 -10.10
C ILE A 36 3.22 -2.75 -10.83
N ASP A 37 2.69 -2.52 -12.04
CA ASP A 37 2.36 -3.57 -12.99
C ASP A 37 3.53 -3.74 -13.96
N GLN A 38 4.33 -4.76 -13.71
CA GLN A 38 5.53 -5.06 -14.50
C GLN A 38 5.20 -5.61 -15.90
N VAL A 39 4.03 -6.25 -16.09
CA VAL A 39 3.64 -6.83 -17.38
C VAL A 39 3.20 -5.73 -18.34
N ASN A 40 2.39 -4.78 -17.85
CA ASN A 40 1.89 -3.66 -18.65
C ASN A 40 2.79 -2.41 -18.57
N GLN A 41 3.88 -2.45 -17.80
CA GLN A 41 4.80 -1.33 -17.57
C GLN A 41 4.04 -0.06 -17.15
N LEU A 42 3.20 -0.22 -16.13
CA LEU A 42 2.32 0.82 -15.58
C LEU A 42 2.56 0.96 -14.08
N LEU A 43 2.47 2.20 -13.58
CA LEU A 43 2.37 2.50 -12.15
C LEU A 43 0.93 2.88 -11.84
N GLU A 44 0.24 2.02 -11.10
CA GLU A 44 -1.13 2.26 -10.64
C GLU A 44 -1.09 3.04 -9.33
N LEU A 45 -1.58 4.27 -9.31
CA LEU A 45 -1.62 5.08 -8.09
C LEU A 45 -2.84 4.75 -7.24
N ASP A 46 -2.65 4.65 -5.92
CA ASP A 46 -3.71 4.39 -4.94
C ASP A 46 -4.59 5.65 -4.75
N TYR A 47 -5.48 5.95 -5.70
CA TYR A 47 -6.30 7.17 -5.64
C TYR A 47 -7.48 7.07 -4.65
N GLN A 48 -7.80 5.87 -4.15
CA GLN A 48 -9.00 5.60 -3.35
C GLN A 48 -8.70 4.74 -2.11
N LYS A 49 -8.01 5.29 -1.10
CA LYS A 49 -8.03 4.70 0.26
C LYS A 49 -9.25 5.21 1.05
N ARG A 50 -10.46 4.99 0.55
CA ARG A 50 -11.67 5.23 1.37
C ARG A 50 -11.98 3.99 2.19
N GLY A 51 -11.81 4.09 3.52
CA GLY A 51 -12.34 3.12 4.48
C GLY A 51 -11.31 2.32 5.27
N GLY A 52 -10.05 2.23 4.83
CA GLY A 52 -9.01 1.44 5.51
C GLY A 52 -8.86 1.79 7.00
N ALA A 53 -8.69 3.08 7.31
CA ALA A 53 -8.54 3.55 8.70
C ALA A 53 -9.75 3.21 9.58
N ARG A 54 -10.98 3.30 9.04
CA ARG A 54 -12.21 2.97 9.77
C ARG A 54 -12.27 1.48 10.09
N TYR A 55 -11.99 0.63 9.10
CA TYR A 55 -12.01 -0.82 9.30
C TYR A 55 -10.87 -1.28 10.23
N THR A 56 -9.67 -0.69 10.13
CA THR A 56 -8.57 -0.94 11.07
C THR A 56 -8.95 -0.55 12.50
N ALA A 57 -9.63 0.58 12.70
CA ALA A 57 -10.08 1.01 14.02
C ALA A 57 -11.14 0.07 14.60
N LEU A 58 -12.10 -0.36 13.78
CA LEU A 58 -13.13 -1.32 14.18
C LEU A 58 -12.52 -2.68 14.55
N ASP A 59 -11.60 -3.21 13.74
CA ASP A 59 -10.91 -4.47 14.02
C ASP A 59 -10.13 -4.42 15.35
N LYS A 60 -9.38 -3.34 15.59
CA LYS A 60 -8.70 -3.11 16.87
C LYS A 60 -9.68 -3.11 18.05
N TRP A 61 -10.80 -2.42 17.90
CA TRP A 61 -11.82 -2.35 18.96
C TRP A 61 -12.44 -3.73 19.24
N THR A 62 -12.79 -4.48 18.20
CA THR A 62 -13.31 -5.85 18.34
C THR A 62 -12.33 -6.77 19.06
N ASN A 63 -11.04 -6.71 18.71
CA ASN A 63 -10.01 -7.52 19.36
C ASN A 63 -9.80 -7.15 20.84
N GLN A 64 -9.88 -5.86 21.18
CA GLN A 64 -9.80 -5.39 22.57
C GLN A 64 -11.01 -5.85 23.40
N LEU A 65 -12.22 -5.76 22.84
CA LEU A 65 -13.43 -6.24 23.50
C LEU A 65 -13.40 -7.75 23.76
N ASN A 66 -12.94 -8.54 22.79
CA ASN A 66 -12.78 -9.99 22.96
C ASN A 66 -11.77 -10.30 24.08
N SER A 67 -10.63 -9.61 24.10
CA SER A 67 -9.62 -9.79 25.15
C SER A 67 -10.16 -9.43 26.53
N LEU A 68 -10.91 -8.33 26.64
CA LEU A 68 -11.56 -7.90 27.87
C LEU A 68 -12.59 -8.93 28.37
N ASN A 69 -13.43 -9.44 27.47
CA ASN A 69 -14.43 -10.46 27.81
C ASN A 69 -13.76 -11.73 28.35
N GLN A 70 -12.71 -12.23 27.68
CA GLN A 70 -11.93 -13.38 28.17
C GLN A 70 -11.33 -13.13 29.55
N ALA A 71 -10.78 -11.94 29.78
CA ALA A 71 -10.22 -11.58 31.09
C ALA A 71 -11.31 -11.58 32.18
N ILE A 72 -12.50 -11.07 31.92
CA ILE A 72 -13.63 -11.06 32.87
C ILE A 72 -14.10 -12.50 33.17
N VAL A 73 -14.33 -13.32 32.13
CA VAL A 73 -14.76 -14.71 32.29
C VAL A 73 -13.75 -15.52 33.10
N SER A 74 -12.45 -15.32 32.87
CA SER A 74 -11.39 -15.98 33.63
C SER A 74 -11.36 -15.63 35.12
N LYS A 75 -12.01 -14.53 35.53
CA LYS A 75 -12.14 -14.13 36.94
C LYS A 75 -13.41 -14.68 37.60
N LEU A 76 -14.38 -15.13 36.81
CA LEU A 76 -15.67 -15.67 37.25
C LEU A 76 -15.68 -17.21 37.32
N THR A 77 -14.68 -17.86 36.73
CA THR A 77 -14.43 -19.31 36.78
C THR A 77 -13.26 -19.59 37.71
#